data_AF-A0A1C6L107-F1
#
_entry.id   AF-A0A1C6L107-F1
#
_cell.length_a   1.000
_cell.length_b   1.000
_cell.length_c   1.000
_cell.angle_alpha   90.00
_cell.angle_beta   90.00
_cell.angle_gamma   90.00
#
_symmetry.space_group_name_H-M   'P 1'
#
loop_
_entity.id
_entity.type
_entity.pdbx_description
1 polymer ?
#
loop_
_entity_poly.entity_id
_entity_poly.type
_entity_poly.pdbx_seq_one_letter_code
_entity_poly.pdbx_strand_id
1 'polypeptide(L)'
;MVSRTIGKNKFSIWIPMLIATVAIIIYLVFKNNNIDPNILFYINIYVIIRILIKSKFSIISLIMLLTNYILISAFAQYNYGNTYGVLALNIIPLHYKEIIITIFLFNVVMYIWIRFSNLLRNEKKLLKCNIKISRNAIYFCCVISIVAAIIAFPTIPFVWTGDNRFIALLPGNGWNHLSLCSLLIATTQIKRSKVVLPTLIFTVFWFLSHYERVDIIGFLMAFIIIILVKRDIKVTIKTIFKYGTLVFLLLMLMVYLGEYRAGNTQLKLSELLRKVIIQNTACDLTYVYNSSIEFVENEELLYGKTYSTYINGMVPLVDTPYRAGGIIREKYNTPGGEFILTEPLINFGLLGVVIFTNLFCIILNIITKKVGFYRYILFIFLIITSFRYCWYGFSYIQTAIVYFIPFVVIGSIVLSRNKVIIYYEKK
;
A
#
# COMPACT_ATOMS: atom_id res chain seq x y z
N MET A 1 5.93 28.94 36.23
CA MET A 1 4.50 29.21 36.00
C MET A 1 3.98 28.36 34.84
N VAL A 2 3.15 27.37 35.18
CA VAL A 2 2.12 26.66 34.39
C VAL A 2 2.43 26.46 32.89
N SER A 3 3.10 25.37 32.48
CA SER A 3 2.49 24.05 32.22
C SER A 3 1.03 24.12 31.74
N ARG A 4 0.80 24.53 30.49
CA ARG A 4 -0.41 24.11 29.76
C ARG A 4 -0.13 22.79 29.03
N THR A 5 -0.24 21.73 29.81
CA THR A 5 -0.68 20.41 29.37
C THR A 5 -1.98 20.55 28.60
N ILE A 6 -1.92 20.51 27.27
CA ILE A 6 -3.12 20.24 26.45
C ILE A 6 -3.45 18.75 26.64
N GLY A 7 -4.12 18.48 27.76
CA GLY A 7 -4.75 17.23 28.08
C GLY A 7 -6.12 17.11 27.40
N LYS A 8 -6.48 15.87 27.06
CA LYS A 8 -7.74 15.38 26.49
C LYS A 8 -7.93 15.61 24.98
N ASN A 9 -7.23 14.77 24.22
CA ASN A 9 -7.65 14.35 22.88
C ASN A 9 -9.02 13.66 22.94
N LYS A 10 -10.10 14.43 22.86
CA LYS A 10 -11.36 13.92 22.32
C LYS A 10 -11.26 14.06 20.81
N PHE A 11 -11.33 12.93 20.11
CA PHE A 11 -11.54 12.89 18.67
C PHE A 11 -12.94 13.47 18.44
N SER A 12 -13.04 14.79 18.33
CA SER A 12 -14.34 15.45 18.21
C SER A 12 -14.74 15.41 16.74
N ILE A 13 -16.02 15.13 16.49
CA ILE A 13 -16.67 15.06 15.16
C ILE A 13 -16.36 16.30 14.29
N TRP A 14 -15.97 17.40 14.92
CA TRP A 14 -15.54 18.66 14.30
C TRP A 14 -14.30 18.53 13.42
N ILE A 15 -13.36 17.60 13.66
CA ILE A 15 -12.16 17.46 12.81
C ILE A 15 -12.53 16.92 11.42
N PRO A 16 -13.24 15.77 11.28
CA PRO A 16 -13.77 15.33 9.98
C PRO A 16 -14.69 16.34 9.29
N MET A 17 -15.51 17.08 10.03
CA MET A 17 -16.36 18.14 9.46
C MET A 17 -15.54 19.30 8.90
N LEU A 18 -14.55 19.81 9.65
CA LEU A 18 -13.62 20.85 9.17
C LEU A 18 -12.86 20.39 7.91
N ILE A 19 -12.45 19.11 7.88
CA ILE A 19 -11.81 18.49 6.72
C ILE A 19 -12.74 18.53 5.51
N ALA A 20 -13.99 18.08 5.66
CA ALA A 20 -14.96 18.05 4.59
C ALA A 20 -15.29 19.47 4.08
N THR A 21 -15.45 20.43 4.99
CA THR A 21 -15.72 21.84 4.62
C THR A 21 -14.54 22.46 3.87
N VAL A 22 -13.30 22.26 4.33
CA VAL A 22 -12.10 22.78 3.64
C VAL A 22 -11.92 22.11 2.27
N ALA A 23 -12.15 20.80 2.18
CA ALA A 23 -12.09 20.04 0.93
C ALA A 23 -13.14 20.53 -0.09
N ILE A 24 -14.37 20.80 0.35
CA ILE A 24 -15.45 21.31 -0.50
C ILE A 24 -15.14 22.74 -0.98
N ILE A 25 -14.65 23.61 -0.09
CA ILE A 25 -14.25 24.99 -0.47
C ILE A 25 -13.13 24.96 -1.50
N ILE A 26 -12.10 24.14 -1.27
CA ILE A 26 -10.99 23.93 -2.20
C ILE A 26 -11.51 23.48 -3.57
N TYR A 27 -12.42 22.50 -3.59
CA TYR A 27 -13.00 22.00 -4.84
C TYR A 27 -13.77 23.09 -5.60
N LEU A 28 -14.63 23.83 -4.92
CA LEU A 28 -15.42 24.91 -5.51
C LEU A 28 -14.53 26.01 -6.08
N VAL A 29 -13.43 26.34 -5.39
CA VAL A 29 -12.46 27.35 -5.85
C VAL A 29 -11.67 26.88 -7.07
N PHE A 30 -11.25 25.61 -7.14
CA PHE A 30 -10.41 25.13 -8.24
C PHE A 30 -11.20 24.69 -9.48
N LYS A 31 -12.45 24.24 -9.31
CA LYS A 31 -13.32 23.89 -10.43
C LYS A 31 -13.78 25.13 -11.19
N ASN A 32 -14.19 26.19 -10.49
CA ASN A 32 -14.75 27.39 -11.11
C ASN A 32 -13.70 28.34 -11.71
N ASN A 33 -12.42 28.18 -11.35
CA ASN A 33 -11.36 29.03 -11.88
C ASN A 33 -10.57 28.32 -12.99
N ASN A 34 -10.25 29.06 -14.07
CA ASN A 34 -9.34 28.66 -15.14
C ASN A 34 -7.87 28.72 -14.67
N ILE A 35 -7.56 28.03 -13.57
CA ILE A 35 -6.20 27.91 -13.06
C ILE A 35 -5.46 26.85 -13.87
N ASP A 36 -4.24 27.17 -14.29
CA ASP A 36 -3.34 26.22 -14.95
C ASP A 36 -3.16 24.95 -14.07
N PRO A 37 -3.49 23.76 -14.58
CA PRO A 37 -3.32 22.49 -13.86
C PRO A 37 -1.89 22.28 -13.33
N ASN A 38 -0.86 22.81 -13.99
CA ASN A 38 0.52 22.68 -13.53
C ASN A 38 0.79 23.45 -12.22
N ILE A 39 0.13 24.58 -12.01
CA ILE A 39 0.21 25.30 -10.73
C ILE A 39 -0.36 24.42 -9.61
N LEU A 40 -1.50 23.77 -9.87
CA LEU A 40 -2.13 22.84 -8.93
C LEU A 40 -1.23 21.64 -8.63
N PHE A 41 -0.55 21.10 -9.64
CA PHE A 41 0.44 20.04 -9.46
C PHE A 41 1.53 20.46 -8.47
N TYR A 42 2.14 21.65 -8.63
CA TYR A 42 3.19 22.12 -7.71
C TYR A 42 2.67 22.36 -6.29
N ILE A 43 1.45 22.90 -6.13
CA ILE A 43 0.79 23.03 -4.83
C ILE A 43 0.61 21.65 -4.19
N ASN A 44 0.23 20.64 -4.99
CA ASN A 44 0.04 19.29 -4.51
C ASN A 44 1.37 18.66 -4.04
N ILE A 45 2.44 18.81 -4.81
CA ILE A 45 3.81 18.42 -4.43
C ILE A 45 4.24 19.08 -3.12
N TYR A 46 3.95 20.38 -2.94
CA TYR A 46 4.22 21.08 -1.69
C TYR A 46 3.50 20.42 -0.49
N VAL A 47 2.21 20.12 -0.61
CA VAL A 47 1.45 19.45 0.46
C VAL A 47 2.03 18.06 0.76
N ILE A 48 2.38 17.28 -0.27
CA ILE A 48 3.01 15.97 -0.12
C ILE A 48 4.32 16.09 0.68
N ILE A 49 5.20 17.03 0.33
CA ILE A 49 6.46 17.28 1.06
C ILE A 49 6.19 17.59 2.53
N ARG A 50 5.19 18.44 2.83
CA ARG A 50 4.82 18.79 4.21
C ARG A 50 4.32 17.58 4.99
N ILE A 51 3.58 16.68 4.34
CA ILE A 51 3.16 15.41 4.93
C ILE A 51 4.37 14.54 5.24
N LEU A 52 5.26 14.30 4.27
CA LEU A 52 6.44 13.45 4.41
C LEU A 52 7.37 13.93 5.54
N ILE A 53 7.60 15.24 5.66
CA ILE A 53 8.40 15.82 6.75
C ILE A 53 7.78 15.54 8.12
N LYS A 54 6.44 15.62 8.21
CA LYS A 54 5.71 15.42 9.47
C LYS A 54 5.61 13.94 9.84
N SER A 55 5.34 13.08 8.87
CA SER A 55 5.10 11.64 9.04
C SER A 55 6.39 10.82 9.16
N LYS A 56 7.53 11.32 8.66
CA LYS A 56 8.86 10.70 8.80
C LYS A 56 8.86 9.25 8.30
N PHE A 57 9.29 8.29 9.12
CA PHE A 57 9.20 6.85 8.83
C PHE A 57 7.86 6.33 9.34
N SER A 58 6.87 6.26 8.45
CA SER A 58 5.52 5.82 8.76
C SER A 58 4.84 5.15 7.56
N ILE A 59 3.77 4.41 7.82
CA ILE A 59 2.86 3.90 6.79
C ILE A 59 2.26 5.05 5.96
N ILE A 60 1.99 6.20 6.59
CA ILE A 60 1.44 7.37 5.91
C ILE A 60 2.42 7.87 4.86
N SER A 61 3.72 7.95 5.18
CA SER A 61 4.73 8.34 4.19
C SER A 61 4.74 7.41 2.99
N LEU A 62 4.60 6.10 3.22
CA LEU A 62 4.60 5.08 2.18
C LEU A 62 3.36 5.21 1.28
N ILE A 63 2.17 5.32 1.88
CA ILE A 63 0.92 5.53 1.15
C ILE A 63 0.98 6.81 0.31
N MET A 64 1.47 7.90 0.89
CA MET A 64 1.59 9.19 0.20
C MET A 64 2.51 9.10 -1.00
N LEU A 65 3.64 8.42 -0.90
CA LEU A 65 4.53 8.20 -2.04
C LEU A 65 3.85 7.35 -3.12
N LEU A 66 3.22 6.23 -2.75
CA LEU A 66 2.63 5.29 -3.70
C LEU A 66 1.41 5.85 -4.43
N THR A 67 0.54 6.54 -3.70
CA THR A 67 -0.69 7.11 -4.25
C THR A 67 -0.42 8.31 -5.13
N ASN A 68 0.59 9.13 -4.79
CA ASN A 68 0.93 10.31 -5.58
C ASN A 68 1.91 10.02 -6.72
N TYR A 69 2.47 8.82 -6.80
CA TYR A 69 3.40 8.46 -7.86
C TYR A 69 2.77 8.57 -9.25
N ILE A 70 1.46 8.30 -9.37
CA ILE A 70 0.71 8.45 -10.65
C ILE A 70 0.67 9.90 -11.16
N LEU A 71 0.84 10.91 -10.28
CA LEU A 71 0.90 12.31 -10.70
C LEU A 71 2.10 12.58 -11.60
N ILE A 72 3.21 11.86 -11.41
CA ILE A 72 4.42 12.01 -12.24
C ILE A 72 4.12 11.53 -13.66
N SER A 73 3.47 10.37 -13.80
CA SER A 73 3.04 9.82 -15.08
C SER A 73 2.00 10.73 -15.77
N ALA A 74 1.02 11.26 -15.03
CA ALA A 74 0.03 12.19 -15.56
C ALA A 74 0.67 13.50 -16.05
N PHE A 75 1.58 14.09 -15.25
CA PHE A 75 2.34 15.29 -15.62
C PHE A 75 3.19 15.06 -16.88
N ALA A 76 3.86 13.92 -16.96
CA ALA A 76 4.71 13.57 -18.10
C ALA A 76 3.90 13.38 -19.38
N GLN A 77 2.71 12.78 -19.30
CA GLN A 77 1.83 12.63 -20.46
C GLN A 77 1.27 13.97 -20.91
N TYR A 78 0.78 14.79 -19.98
CA TYR A 78 0.17 16.09 -20.30
C TYR A 78 1.17 17.08 -20.92
N ASN A 79 2.38 17.19 -20.37
CA ASN A 79 3.34 18.21 -20.82
C ASN A 79 4.27 17.73 -21.95
N TYR A 80 4.57 16.42 -22.02
CA TYR A 80 5.60 15.90 -22.94
C TYR A 80 5.11 14.76 -23.85
N GLY A 81 3.90 14.22 -23.64
CA GLY A 81 3.39 13.07 -24.39
C GLY A 81 4.24 11.80 -24.28
N ASN A 82 5.07 11.69 -23.24
CA ASN A 82 6.15 10.70 -23.19
C ASN A 82 6.00 9.71 -22.02
N THR A 83 5.02 8.81 -22.13
CA THR A 83 4.76 7.75 -21.14
C THR A 83 4.82 6.35 -21.76
N TYR A 84 4.44 5.33 -20.99
CA TYR A 84 4.46 3.92 -21.40
C TYR A 84 3.06 3.29 -21.26
N GLY A 85 2.90 2.10 -21.82
CA GLY A 85 1.70 1.29 -21.65
C GLY A 85 0.47 1.91 -22.30
N VAL A 86 -0.71 1.60 -21.77
CA VAL A 86 -1.99 2.02 -22.35
C VAL A 86 -2.19 3.53 -22.26
N LEU A 87 -1.58 4.19 -21.27
CA LEU A 87 -1.61 5.66 -21.15
C LEU A 87 -1.01 6.36 -22.37
N ALA A 88 0.07 5.81 -22.94
CA ALA A 88 0.73 6.39 -24.10
C ALA A 88 -0.12 6.33 -25.38
N LEU A 89 -1.09 5.40 -25.43
CA LEU A 89 -1.97 5.20 -26.59
C LEU A 89 -3.02 6.31 -26.72
N ASN A 90 -3.25 7.14 -25.69
CA ASN A 90 -4.22 8.24 -25.69
C ASN A 90 -5.62 7.83 -26.16
N ILE A 91 -6.06 6.60 -25.83
CA ILE A 91 -7.37 6.07 -26.23
C ILE A 91 -8.52 6.89 -25.61
N ILE A 92 -8.32 7.39 -24.39
CA ILE A 92 -9.28 8.21 -23.62
C ILE A 92 -8.63 9.57 -23.40
N PRO A 93 -9.39 10.69 -23.50
CA PRO A 93 -8.87 12.01 -23.20
C PRO A 93 -8.27 12.07 -21.79
N LEU A 94 -7.14 12.77 -21.65
CA LEU A 94 -6.46 12.89 -20.37
C LEU A 94 -7.11 13.97 -19.51
N HIS A 95 -7.81 13.55 -18.46
CA HIS A 95 -8.46 14.38 -17.43
C HIS A 95 -7.47 14.86 -16.37
N TYR A 96 -6.41 15.54 -16.84
CA TYR A 96 -5.27 15.89 -15.99
C TYR A 96 -5.65 16.78 -14.80
N LYS A 97 -6.51 17.78 -15.02
CA LYS A 97 -6.94 18.72 -13.98
C LYS A 97 -7.72 18.00 -12.88
N GLU A 98 -8.61 17.09 -13.27
CA GLU A 98 -9.49 16.31 -12.41
C GLU A 98 -8.68 15.30 -11.58
N ILE A 99 -7.68 14.64 -12.18
CA ILE A 99 -6.71 13.78 -11.47
C ILE A 99 -5.99 14.58 -10.37
N ILE A 100 -5.52 15.79 -10.69
CA ILE A 100 -4.80 16.61 -9.69
C ILE A 100 -5.74 17.03 -8.56
N ILE A 101 -6.95 17.50 -8.88
CA ILE A 101 -7.92 17.97 -7.88
C ILE A 101 -8.32 16.83 -6.94
N THR A 102 -8.69 15.67 -7.48
CA THR A 102 -9.10 14.49 -6.69
C THR A 102 -7.99 14.04 -5.73
N ILE A 103 -6.75 13.93 -6.21
CA ILE A 103 -5.59 13.54 -5.39
C ILE A 103 -5.22 14.64 -4.39
N PHE A 104 -5.38 15.91 -4.76
CA PHE A 104 -5.18 17.03 -3.83
C PHE A 104 -6.15 16.94 -2.64
N LEU A 105 -7.42 16.62 -2.87
CA LEU A 105 -8.39 16.40 -1.78
C LEU A 105 -7.96 15.27 -0.85
N PHE A 106 -7.54 14.13 -1.42
CA PHE A 106 -6.97 13.02 -0.63
C PHE A 106 -5.79 13.51 0.24
N ASN A 107 -4.85 14.25 -0.34
CA ASN A 107 -3.67 14.75 0.37
C ASN A 107 -4.02 15.77 1.48
N VAL A 108 -4.97 16.67 1.23
CA VAL A 108 -5.43 17.65 2.23
C VAL A 108 -6.05 16.93 3.44
N VAL A 109 -6.94 15.96 3.19
CA VAL A 109 -7.55 15.15 4.26
C VAL A 109 -6.47 14.44 5.08
N MET A 110 -5.52 13.78 4.40
CA MET A 110 -4.38 13.10 5.04
C MET A 110 -3.54 14.08 5.88
N TYR A 111 -3.26 15.28 5.37
CA TYR A 111 -2.50 16.32 6.07
C TYR A 111 -3.19 16.76 7.37
N ILE A 112 -4.51 16.94 7.34
CA ILE A 112 -5.26 17.33 8.54
C ILE A 112 -5.21 16.20 9.57
N TRP A 113 -5.38 14.95 9.15
CA TRP A 113 -5.29 13.80 10.04
C TRP A 113 -3.93 13.67 10.75
N ILE A 114 -2.82 13.80 10.04
CA ILE A 114 -1.49 13.70 10.67
C ILE A 114 -1.18 14.88 11.62
N ARG A 115 -1.87 16.02 11.44
CA ARG A 115 -1.67 17.22 12.25
C ARG A 115 -2.48 17.20 13.53
N PHE A 116 -3.74 16.80 13.45
CA PHE A 116 -4.69 16.94 14.56
C PHE A 116 -5.02 15.63 15.26
N SER A 117 -4.58 14.48 14.73
CA SER A 117 -4.78 13.17 15.39
C SER A 117 -3.52 12.65 16.10
N ASN A 118 -3.70 11.62 16.92
CA ASN A 118 -2.61 10.88 17.55
C ASN A 118 -2.03 9.75 16.68
N LEU A 119 -2.43 9.65 15.42
CA LEU A 119 -2.13 8.51 14.55
C LEU A 119 -0.62 8.20 14.50
N LEU A 120 0.20 9.20 14.16
CA LEU A 120 1.67 9.03 14.06
C LEU A 120 2.32 8.65 15.40
N ARG A 121 1.78 9.16 16.52
CA ARG A 121 2.28 8.83 17.86
C ARG A 121 1.94 7.38 18.23
N ASN A 122 0.73 6.96 17.93
CA ASN A 122 0.23 5.61 18.19
C ASN A 122 0.97 4.58 17.33
N GLU A 123 1.16 4.88 16.04
CA GLU A 123 1.99 4.10 15.13
C GLU A 123 3.40 3.92 15.66
N LYS A 124 4.08 5.02 16.04
CA LYS A 124 5.45 4.93 16.58
C LYS A 124 5.50 4.06 17.83
N LYS A 125 4.50 4.14 18.71
CA LYS A 125 4.40 3.29 19.91
C LYS A 125 4.19 1.80 19.55
N LEU A 126 3.43 1.51 18.50
CA LEU A 126 3.19 0.15 18.03
C LEU A 126 4.44 -0.44 17.38
N LEU A 127 5.10 0.29 16.47
CA LEU A 127 6.31 -0.18 15.78
C LEU A 127 7.50 -0.44 16.71
N LYS A 128 7.56 0.28 17.84
CA LYS A 128 8.60 0.09 18.86
C LYS A 128 8.43 -1.16 19.72
N CYS A 129 7.25 -1.79 19.73
CA CYS A 129 7.09 -2.97 20.56
C CYS A 129 7.84 -4.17 19.98
N ASN A 130 8.26 -5.04 20.88
CA ASN A 130 8.80 -6.35 20.60
C ASN A 130 7.80 -7.38 21.08
N ILE A 131 7.68 -8.45 20.31
CA ILE A 131 6.85 -9.60 20.65
C ILE A 131 7.79 -10.76 20.96
N LYS A 132 7.42 -11.61 21.92
CA LYS A 132 8.03 -12.90 22.18
C LYS A 132 6.95 -13.97 22.12
N ILE A 133 7.19 -14.98 21.30
CA ILE A 133 6.34 -16.17 21.12
C ILE A 133 7.12 -17.43 21.50
N SER A 134 6.42 -18.55 21.71
CA SER A 134 7.05 -19.83 22.04
C SER A 134 7.83 -20.41 20.85
N ARG A 135 8.76 -21.34 21.13
CA ARG A 135 9.52 -22.04 20.09
C ARG A 135 8.60 -22.82 19.13
N ASN A 136 7.53 -23.43 19.65
CA ASN A 136 6.55 -24.17 18.86
C ASN A 136 5.79 -23.24 17.89
N ALA A 137 5.41 -22.05 18.34
CA ALA A 137 4.78 -21.05 17.48
C ALA A 137 5.73 -20.57 16.37
N ILE A 138 7.03 -20.42 16.66
CA ILE A 138 8.04 -20.08 15.63
C ILE A 138 8.11 -21.18 14.58
N TYR A 139 8.21 -22.46 14.99
CA TYR A 139 8.27 -23.58 14.04
C TYR A 139 7.03 -23.66 13.17
N PHE A 140 5.84 -23.51 13.77
CA PHE A 140 4.58 -23.45 13.05
C PHE A 140 4.57 -22.36 11.97
N CYS A 141 4.94 -21.13 12.33
CA CYS A 141 5.01 -20.02 11.38
C CYS A 141 6.07 -20.25 10.28
N CYS A 142 7.23 -20.80 10.61
CA CYS A 142 8.26 -21.13 9.62
C CYS A 142 7.80 -22.19 8.63
N VAL A 143 7.16 -23.26 9.11
CA VAL A 143 6.64 -24.34 8.26
C VAL A 143 5.53 -23.81 7.35
N ILE A 144 4.55 -23.08 7.90
CA ILE A 144 3.48 -22.48 7.08
C ILE A 144 4.05 -21.53 6.03
N SER A 145 5.04 -20.71 6.39
CA SER A 145 5.69 -19.79 5.45
C SER A 145 6.25 -20.52 4.23
N ILE A 146 6.98 -21.61 4.45
CA ILE A 146 7.61 -22.40 3.38
C ILE A 146 6.55 -23.14 2.57
N VAL A 147 5.64 -23.85 3.24
CA VAL A 147 4.59 -24.64 2.58
C VAL A 147 3.68 -23.74 1.74
N ALA A 148 3.26 -22.59 2.27
CA ALA A 148 2.43 -21.65 1.52
C ALA A 148 3.19 -20.99 0.35
N ALA A 149 4.50 -20.77 0.45
CA ALA A 149 5.31 -20.28 -0.66
C ALA A 149 5.37 -21.29 -1.81
N ILE A 150 5.55 -22.57 -1.50
CA ILE A 150 5.56 -23.67 -2.47
C ILE A 150 4.17 -23.86 -3.08
N ILE A 151 3.10 -23.79 -2.29
CA ILE A 151 1.73 -23.89 -2.82
C ILE A 151 1.43 -22.72 -3.78
N ALA A 152 1.89 -21.50 -3.44
CA ALA A 152 1.69 -20.33 -4.29
C ALA A 152 2.44 -20.46 -5.62
N PHE A 153 3.63 -21.05 -5.61
CA PHE A 153 4.48 -21.23 -6.78
C PHE A 153 5.07 -22.65 -6.79
N PRO A 154 4.33 -23.64 -7.32
CA PRO A 154 4.75 -25.04 -7.25
C PRO A 154 5.84 -25.40 -8.28
N THR A 155 6.04 -24.56 -9.28
CA THR A 155 7.03 -24.79 -10.34
C THR A 155 8.44 -24.58 -9.84
N ILE A 156 9.40 -25.29 -10.44
CA ILE A 156 10.83 -25.01 -10.22
C ILE A 156 11.14 -23.63 -10.83
N PRO A 157 11.81 -22.72 -10.09
CA PRO A 157 12.16 -21.42 -10.62
C PRO A 157 12.96 -21.52 -11.92
N PHE A 158 12.77 -20.55 -12.82
CA PHE A 158 13.48 -20.44 -14.11
C PHE A 158 13.21 -21.53 -15.16
N VAL A 159 12.37 -22.53 -14.86
CA VAL A 159 12.03 -23.63 -15.80
C VAL A 159 10.62 -23.49 -16.39
N TRP A 160 9.79 -22.62 -15.83
CA TRP A 160 8.39 -22.46 -16.23
C TRP A 160 8.21 -21.59 -17.49
N THR A 161 7.17 -21.89 -18.27
CA THR A 161 6.75 -21.14 -19.46
C THR A 161 5.39 -20.48 -19.22
N GLY A 162 5.29 -19.18 -19.52
CA GLY A 162 4.01 -18.44 -19.53
C GLY A 162 3.25 -18.40 -18.20
N ASP A 163 1.93 -18.54 -18.27
CA ASP A 163 0.99 -18.35 -17.14
C ASP A 163 0.89 -19.55 -16.19
N ASN A 164 1.51 -20.69 -16.52
CA ASN A 164 1.51 -21.90 -15.69
C ASN A 164 2.12 -21.69 -14.29
N ARG A 165 2.86 -20.60 -14.10
CA ARG A 165 3.42 -20.18 -12.80
C ARG A 165 2.38 -19.81 -11.75
N PHE A 166 1.19 -19.35 -12.16
CA PHE A 166 0.13 -18.90 -11.25
C PHE A 166 -0.89 -20.00 -10.93
N ILE A 167 -0.66 -21.21 -11.43
CA ILE A 167 -1.47 -22.38 -11.08
C ILE A 167 -0.99 -22.83 -9.70
N ALA A 168 -1.62 -22.30 -8.67
CA ALA A 168 -1.36 -22.71 -7.30
C ALA A 168 -1.64 -24.22 -7.12
N LEU A 169 -0.86 -24.87 -6.27
CA LEU A 169 -1.00 -26.31 -6.01
C LEU A 169 -2.37 -26.66 -5.38
N LEU A 170 -2.96 -25.70 -4.66
CA LEU A 170 -4.25 -25.84 -4.01
C LEU A 170 -5.19 -24.70 -4.43
N PRO A 171 -6.51 -24.98 -4.54
CA PRO A 171 -7.48 -23.97 -4.86
C PRO A 171 -7.46 -22.85 -3.82
N GLY A 172 -7.61 -21.62 -4.29
CA GLY A 172 -7.61 -20.43 -3.45
C GLY A 172 -6.58 -19.41 -3.90
N ASN A 173 -7.00 -18.14 -3.87
CA ASN A 173 -6.15 -17.00 -4.16
C ASN A 173 -5.56 -16.47 -2.84
N GLY A 174 -4.25 -16.19 -2.81
CA GLY A 174 -3.61 -15.51 -1.67
C GLY A 174 -2.64 -16.33 -0.82
N TRP A 175 -2.21 -17.52 -1.28
CA TRP A 175 -1.17 -18.32 -0.60
C TRP A 175 0.13 -17.53 -0.35
N ASN A 176 0.46 -16.61 -1.25
CA ASN A 176 1.54 -15.64 -1.09
C ASN A 176 1.36 -14.79 0.20
N HIS A 177 0.16 -14.28 0.47
CA HIS A 177 -0.13 -13.51 1.67
C HIS A 177 -0.09 -14.35 2.95
N LEU A 178 -0.54 -15.62 2.91
CA LEU A 178 -0.41 -16.53 4.05
C LEU A 178 1.07 -16.79 4.40
N SER A 179 1.91 -16.98 3.37
CA SER A 179 3.35 -17.12 3.55
C SER A 179 3.95 -15.90 4.24
N LEU A 180 3.65 -14.69 3.74
CA LEU A 180 4.14 -13.43 4.30
C LEU A 180 3.65 -13.17 5.72
N CYS A 181 2.37 -13.45 6.03
CA CYS A 181 1.81 -13.29 7.38
C CYS A 181 2.56 -14.18 8.38
N SER A 182 2.84 -15.41 7.99
CA SER A 182 3.58 -16.38 8.80
C SER A 182 5.04 -15.98 8.97
N LEU A 183 5.69 -15.55 7.89
CA LEU A 183 7.06 -15.05 7.92
C LEU A 183 7.20 -13.81 8.80
N LEU A 184 6.25 -12.88 8.74
CA LEU A 184 6.22 -11.68 9.57
C LEU A 184 6.18 -12.04 11.06
N ILE A 185 5.37 -13.01 11.48
CA ILE A 185 5.35 -13.47 12.87
C ILE A 185 6.69 -14.12 13.23
N ALA A 186 7.23 -15.00 12.38
CA ALA A 186 8.49 -15.69 12.63
C ALA A 186 9.67 -14.71 12.79
N THR A 187 9.73 -13.68 11.94
CA THR A 187 10.81 -12.69 11.93
C THR A 187 10.88 -11.81 13.17
N THR A 188 9.80 -11.75 13.98
CA THR A 188 9.88 -11.15 15.33
C THR A 188 10.93 -11.81 16.22
N GLN A 189 11.32 -13.06 15.95
CA GLN A 189 12.31 -13.83 16.71
C GLN A 189 13.62 -14.07 15.96
N ILE A 190 13.93 -13.29 14.91
CA ILE A 190 15.11 -13.54 14.04
C ILE A 190 16.44 -13.64 14.81
N LYS A 191 16.60 -12.86 15.89
CA LYS A 191 17.81 -12.90 16.74
C LYS A 191 17.87 -14.10 17.69
N ARG A 192 16.75 -14.80 17.93
CA ARG A 192 16.60 -15.84 18.97
C ARG A 192 16.49 -17.26 18.40
N SER A 193 16.08 -17.40 17.15
CA SER A 193 15.88 -18.71 16.52
C SER A 193 16.70 -18.82 15.24
N LYS A 194 17.55 -19.85 15.18
CA LYS A 194 18.38 -20.16 14.01
C LYS A 194 17.57 -20.57 12.78
N VAL A 195 16.30 -20.95 12.94
CA VAL A 195 15.45 -21.44 11.83
C VAL A 195 14.78 -20.30 11.06
N VAL A 196 14.61 -19.14 11.69
CA VAL A 196 13.92 -17.99 11.07
C VAL A 196 14.70 -17.41 9.90
N LEU A 197 16.03 -17.32 10.01
CA LEU A 197 16.87 -16.77 8.95
C LEU A 197 16.87 -17.64 7.67
N PRO A 198 17.06 -18.97 7.75
CA PRO A 198 16.85 -19.86 6.60
C PRO A 198 15.46 -19.75 5.98
N THR A 199 14.39 -19.73 6.79
CA THR A 199 13.01 -19.55 6.29
C THR A 199 12.84 -18.24 5.52
N LEU A 200 13.41 -17.15 6.06
CA LEU A 200 13.40 -15.84 5.43
C LEU A 200 14.12 -15.85 4.08
N ILE A 201 15.34 -16.40 4.04
CA ILE A 201 16.13 -16.50 2.80
C ILE A 201 15.38 -17.33 1.76
N PHE A 202 14.87 -18.50 2.16
CA PHE A 202 14.10 -19.37 1.28
C PHE A 202 12.88 -18.66 0.71
N THR A 203 12.05 -18.04 1.56
CA THR A 203 10.79 -17.42 1.12
C THR A 203 11.06 -16.23 0.18
N VAL A 204 12.03 -15.37 0.52
CA VAL A 204 12.41 -14.24 -0.34
C VAL A 204 12.97 -14.72 -1.67
N PHE A 205 13.87 -15.71 -1.65
CA PHE A 205 14.42 -16.29 -2.87
C PHE A 205 13.33 -16.90 -3.75
N TRP A 206 12.42 -17.69 -3.16
CA TRP A 206 11.34 -18.38 -3.88
C TRP A 206 10.40 -17.40 -4.58
N PHE A 207 10.05 -16.28 -3.94
CA PHE A 207 9.20 -15.26 -4.55
C PHE A 207 9.93 -14.51 -5.67
N LEU A 208 11.18 -14.09 -5.43
CA LEU A 208 11.94 -13.33 -6.44
C LEU A 208 12.29 -14.18 -7.66
N SER A 209 12.56 -15.47 -7.48
CA SER A 209 12.86 -16.40 -8.58
C SER A 209 11.63 -16.73 -9.44
N HIS A 210 10.41 -16.46 -8.93
CA HIS A 210 9.15 -16.46 -9.69
C HIS A 210 8.75 -15.05 -10.19
N TYR A 211 9.63 -14.06 -10.03
CA TYR A 211 9.44 -12.64 -10.35
C TYR A 211 8.27 -11.95 -9.59
N GLU A 212 7.85 -12.50 -8.44
CA GLU A 212 6.95 -11.82 -7.52
C GLU A 212 7.72 -10.79 -6.67
N ARG A 213 7.83 -9.60 -7.24
CA ARG A 213 8.60 -8.49 -6.66
C ARG A 213 7.82 -7.63 -5.67
N VAL A 214 6.52 -7.42 -5.90
CA VAL A 214 5.73 -6.40 -5.19
C VAL A 214 5.66 -6.68 -3.69
N ASP A 215 5.37 -7.92 -3.33
CA ASP A 215 5.23 -8.35 -1.95
C ASP A 215 6.56 -8.29 -1.18
N ILE A 216 7.67 -8.63 -1.86
CA ILE A 216 9.01 -8.59 -1.29
C ILE A 216 9.50 -7.15 -1.10
N ILE A 217 9.21 -6.24 -2.03
CA ILE A 217 9.52 -4.80 -1.85
C ILE A 217 8.80 -4.27 -0.61
N GLY A 218 7.50 -4.52 -0.50
CA GLY A 218 6.71 -4.13 0.66
C GLY A 218 7.27 -4.68 1.97
N PHE A 219 7.68 -5.94 1.96
CA PHE A 219 8.31 -6.60 3.09
C PHE A 219 9.64 -5.97 3.51
N LEU A 220 10.52 -5.66 2.55
CA LEU A 220 11.78 -4.96 2.80
C LEU A 220 11.55 -3.53 3.31
N MET A 221 10.58 -2.82 2.74
CA MET A 221 10.18 -1.48 3.20
C MET A 221 9.66 -1.51 4.65
N ALA A 222 8.85 -2.51 5.01
CA ALA A 222 8.39 -2.69 6.38
C ALA A 222 9.57 -2.89 7.35
N PHE A 223 10.55 -3.72 7.00
CA PHE A 223 11.75 -3.90 7.81
C PHE A 223 12.56 -2.62 7.97
N ILE A 224 12.78 -1.89 6.89
CA ILE A 224 13.50 -0.61 6.93
C ILE A 224 12.78 0.35 7.89
N ILE A 225 11.47 0.52 7.75
CA ILE A 225 10.67 1.40 8.62
C ILE A 225 10.77 0.96 10.09
N ILE A 226 10.58 -0.34 10.39
CA ILE A 226 10.65 -0.88 11.76
C ILE A 226 12.04 -0.62 12.38
N ILE A 227 13.12 -0.90 11.65
CA ILE A 227 14.50 -0.71 12.13
C ILE A 227 14.75 0.77 12.45
N LEU A 228 14.35 1.66 11.54
CA LEU A 228 14.53 3.10 11.68
C LEU A 228 13.77 3.65 12.90
N VAL A 229 12.53 3.18 13.11
CA VAL A 229 11.69 3.59 14.24
C VAL A 229 12.18 3.03 15.57
N LYS A 230 12.61 1.76 15.62
CA LYS A 230 13.15 1.13 16.84
C LYS A 230 14.45 1.79 17.29
N ARG A 231 15.34 2.11 16.35
CA ARG A 231 16.61 2.80 16.63
C ARG A 231 16.47 4.30 16.90
N ASP A 232 15.25 4.86 16.86
CA ASP A 232 14.99 6.30 17.01
C ASP A 232 15.87 7.17 16.09
N ILE A 233 16.16 6.70 14.87
CA ILE A 233 17.02 7.42 13.95
C ILE A 233 16.36 8.75 13.58
N LYS A 234 17.08 9.86 13.80
CA LYS A 234 16.61 11.19 13.43
C LYS A 234 16.58 11.31 11.90
N VAL A 235 15.49 11.85 11.36
CA VAL A 235 15.39 12.18 9.94
C VAL A 235 16.28 13.39 9.67
N THR A 236 17.49 13.13 9.21
CA THR A 236 18.44 14.13 8.72
C THR A 236 18.67 13.93 7.22
N ILE A 237 19.21 14.93 6.52
CA ILE A 237 19.54 14.82 5.09
C ILE A 237 20.45 13.61 4.84
N LYS A 238 21.45 13.38 5.70
CA LYS A 238 22.36 12.22 5.62
C LYS A 238 21.60 10.90 5.71
N THR A 239 20.63 10.81 6.62
CA THR A 239 19.78 9.62 6.78
C THR A 239 18.89 9.41 5.55
N ILE A 240 18.25 10.48 5.05
CA ILE A 240 17.42 10.42 3.85
C ILE A 240 18.25 9.95 2.66
N PHE A 241 19.45 10.49 2.48
CA PHE A 241 20.34 10.06 1.40
C PHE A 241 20.75 8.60 1.55
N LYS A 242 21.25 8.18 2.72
CA LYS A 242 21.70 6.79 2.94
C LYS A 242 20.58 5.75 2.66
N TYR A 243 19.42 5.94 3.26
CA TYR A 243 18.31 4.98 3.12
C TYR A 243 17.55 5.19 1.81
N GLY A 244 17.51 6.42 1.29
CA GLY A 244 16.96 6.74 -0.03
C GLY A 244 17.74 6.08 -1.15
N THR A 245 19.08 6.13 -1.12
CA THR A 245 19.93 5.41 -2.08
C THR A 245 19.72 3.91 -1.99
N LEU A 246 19.59 3.35 -0.78
CA LEU A 246 19.28 1.92 -0.62
C LEU A 246 17.93 1.55 -1.26
N VAL A 247 16.88 2.34 -1.01
CA VAL A 247 15.55 2.13 -1.60
C VAL A 247 15.61 2.31 -3.12
N PHE A 248 16.35 3.30 -3.61
CA PHE A 248 16.52 3.56 -5.03
C PHE A 248 17.21 2.39 -5.75
N LEU A 249 18.31 1.88 -5.20
CA LEU A 249 19.00 0.69 -5.74
C LEU A 249 18.10 -0.54 -5.74
N LEU A 250 17.31 -0.71 -4.69
CA LEU A 250 16.33 -1.80 -4.59
C LEU A 250 15.25 -1.66 -5.67
N LEU A 251 14.71 -0.46 -5.88
CA LEU A 251 13.73 -0.20 -6.94
C LEU A 251 14.34 -0.45 -8.34
N MET A 252 15.56 0.00 -8.59
CA MET A 252 16.28 -0.28 -9.84
C MET A 252 16.40 -1.79 -10.10
N LEU A 253 16.81 -2.57 -9.10
CA LEU A 253 16.90 -4.02 -9.21
C LEU A 253 15.53 -4.64 -9.56
N MET A 254 14.46 -4.15 -8.93
CA MET A 254 13.11 -4.68 -9.14
C MET A 254 12.53 -4.31 -10.50
N VAL A 255 12.86 -3.12 -11.03
CA VAL A 255 12.53 -2.71 -12.40
C VAL A 255 13.29 -3.59 -13.39
N TYR A 256 14.60 -3.80 -13.17
CA TYR A 256 15.42 -4.67 -14.01
C TYR A 256 14.85 -6.11 -14.06
N LEU A 257 14.54 -6.70 -12.91
CA LEU A 257 13.89 -8.02 -12.85
C LEU A 257 12.54 -8.04 -13.57
N GLY A 258 11.80 -6.92 -13.53
CA GLY A 258 10.52 -6.78 -14.23
C GLY A 258 10.64 -6.72 -15.74
N GLU A 259 11.68 -6.07 -16.25
CA GLU A 259 11.98 -5.97 -17.68
C GLU A 259 12.59 -7.26 -18.23
N TYR A 260 13.47 -7.91 -17.46
CA TYR A 260 13.99 -9.24 -17.79
C TYR A 260 12.85 -10.24 -17.96
N ARG A 261 11.85 -10.19 -17.07
CA ARG A 261 10.61 -10.98 -17.20
C ARG A 261 9.82 -10.66 -18.48
N ALA A 262 9.85 -9.41 -18.93
CA ALA A 262 9.19 -8.99 -20.17
C ALA A 262 10.00 -9.35 -21.43
N GLY A 263 11.09 -10.11 -21.30
CA GLY A 263 11.96 -10.52 -22.40
C GLY A 263 13.02 -9.47 -22.79
N ASN A 264 13.11 -8.36 -22.07
CA ASN A 264 14.06 -7.29 -22.38
C ASN A 264 15.37 -7.48 -21.62
N THR A 265 16.34 -8.13 -22.27
CA THR A 265 17.62 -8.53 -21.66
C THR A 265 18.75 -7.51 -21.85
N GLN A 266 18.60 -6.55 -22.77
CA GLN A 266 19.63 -5.55 -23.11
C GLN A 266 19.16 -4.11 -22.78
N LEU A 267 18.98 -3.83 -21.48
CA LEU A 267 18.57 -2.50 -21.03
C LEU A 267 19.78 -1.57 -20.86
N LYS A 268 19.74 -0.41 -21.53
CA LYS A 268 20.70 0.68 -21.26
C LYS A 268 20.43 1.28 -19.88
N LEU A 269 21.48 1.74 -19.19
CA LEU A 269 21.35 2.38 -17.87
C LEU A 269 20.43 3.61 -17.90
N SER A 270 20.49 4.41 -18.97
CA SER A 270 19.62 5.57 -19.17
C SER A 270 18.14 5.19 -19.25
N GLU A 271 17.82 4.06 -19.92
CA GLU A 271 16.46 3.53 -20.01
C GLU A 271 15.98 2.98 -18.67
N LEU A 272 16.85 2.28 -17.93
CA LEU A 272 16.53 1.79 -16.59
C LEU A 272 16.22 2.96 -15.63
N LEU A 273 17.03 4.01 -15.63
CA LEU A 273 16.81 5.22 -14.83
C LEU A 273 15.48 5.91 -15.20
N ARG A 274 15.20 6.02 -16.50
CA ARG A 274 13.93 6.57 -16.98
C ARG A 274 12.74 5.73 -16.50
N LYS A 275 12.83 4.39 -16.54
CA LYS A 275 11.77 3.47 -16.09
C LYS A 275 11.56 3.44 -14.57
N VAL A 276 12.53 3.90 -13.79
CA VAL A 276 12.36 4.13 -12.34
C VAL A 276 11.60 5.43 -12.06
N ILE A 277 11.69 6.42 -12.94
CA ILE A 277 10.96 7.69 -12.78
C ILE A 277 9.55 7.59 -13.38
N ILE A 278 9.45 7.06 -14.61
CA ILE A 278 8.20 6.83 -15.35
C ILE A 278 8.06 5.32 -15.50
N GLN A 279 7.46 4.69 -14.50
CA GLN A 279 7.30 3.23 -14.49
C GLN A 279 6.06 2.80 -15.29
N ASN A 280 6.16 1.70 -16.05
CA ASN A 280 5.03 1.14 -16.82
C ASN A 280 3.79 0.93 -15.94
N THR A 281 3.94 0.30 -14.77
CA THR A 281 2.83 0.06 -13.84
C THR A 281 2.18 1.35 -13.34
N ALA A 282 2.96 2.41 -13.11
CA ALA A 282 2.38 3.70 -12.70
C ALA A 282 1.62 4.38 -13.86
N CYS A 283 2.09 4.22 -15.09
CA CYS A 283 1.37 4.70 -16.28
C CYS A 283 0.05 3.94 -16.47
N ASP A 284 0.07 2.62 -16.32
CA ASP A 284 -1.12 1.76 -16.36
C ASP A 284 -2.15 2.18 -15.30
N LEU A 285 -1.70 2.44 -14.07
CA LEU A 285 -2.57 2.93 -12.98
C LEU A 285 -3.10 4.34 -13.24
N THR A 286 -2.29 5.20 -13.84
CA THR A 286 -2.73 6.54 -14.24
C THR A 286 -3.84 6.42 -15.28
N TYR A 287 -3.72 5.50 -16.23
CA TYR A 287 -4.77 5.22 -17.21
C TYR A 287 -6.04 4.67 -16.57
N VAL A 288 -5.93 3.73 -15.62
CA VAL A 288 -7.06 3.22 -14.83
C VAL A 288 -7.79 4.36 -14.11
N TYR A 289 -7.03 5.24 -13.46
CA TYR A 289 -7.63 6.35 -12.72
C TYR A 289 -8.24 7.42 -13.64
N ASN A 290 -7.59 7.71 -14.78
CA ASN A 290 -8.14 8.56 -15.82
C ASN A 290 -9.48 8.02 -16.36
N SER A 291 -9.54 6.70 -16.62
CA SER A 291 -10.76 6.01 -17.04
C SER A 291 -11.86 6.06 -15.96
N SER A 292 -11.47 6.10 -14.69
CA SER A 292 -12.41 6.25 -13.57
C SER A 292 -13.03 7.66 -13.53
N ILE A 293 -12.30 8.67 -13.99
CA ILE A 293 -12.82 10.04 -14.12
C ILE A 293 -13.75 10.13 -15.34
N GLU A 294 -13.32 9.59 -16.48
CA GLU A 294 -14.17 9.47 -17.68
C GLU A 294 -15.51 8.78 -17.36
N PHE A 295 -15.47 7.73 -16.53
CA PHE A 295 -16.68 7.07 -16.03
C PHE A 295 -17.59 8.05 -15.27
N VAL A 296 -17.04 8.80 -14.31
CA VAL A 296 -17.84 9.73 -13.50
C VAL A 296 -18.43 10.89 -14.32
N GLU A 297 -17.79 11.26 -15.44
CA GLU A 297 -18.29 12.33 -16.32
C GLU A 297 -19.41 11.85 -17.25
N ASN A 298 -19.37 10.58 -17.68
CA ASN A 298 -20.26 10.08 -18.72
C ASN A 298 -21.31 9.07 -18.23
N GLU A 299 -21.15 8.54 -17.01
CA GLU A 299 -21.96 7.42 -16.49
C GLU A 299 -22.61 7.77 -15.16
N GLU A 300 -23.66 7.02 -14.82
CA GLU A 300 -24.26 7.11 -13.49
C GLU A 300 -23.33 6.53 -12.41
N LEU A 301 -23.23 7.23 -11.28
CA LEU A 301 -22.50 6.75 -10.13
C LEU A 301 -23.05 5.41 -9.62
N LEU A 302 -22.17 4.59 -9.05
CA LEU A 302 -22.53 3.25 -8.59
C LEU A 302 -23.17 3.22 -7.19
N TYR A 303 -23.19 4.35 -6.46
CA TYR A 303 -23.84 4.53 -5.16
C TYR A 303 -23.56 3.44 -4.10
N GLY A 304 -22.35 2.88 -4.12
CA GLY A 304 -21.88 1.89 -3.17
C GLY A 304 -22.03 0.44 -3.61
N LYS A 305 -22.54 0.16 -4.82
CA LYS A 305 -22.71 -1.21 -5.34
C LYS A 305 -21.41 -2.03 -5.29
N THR A 306 -20.27 -1.40 -5.55
CA THR A 306 -18.98 -2.11 -5.57
C THR A 306 -18.58 -2.64 -4.21
N TYR A 307 -18.99 -2.00 -3.11
CA TYR A 307 -18.63 -2.43 -1.75
C TYR A 307 -19.25 -3.77 -1.36
N SER A 308 -20.27 -4.24 -2.08
CA SER A 308 -20.78 -5.62 -1.95
C SER A 308 -19.70 -6.67 -2.23
N THR A 309 -18.69 -6.32 -3.06
CA THR A 309 -17.49 -7.13 -3.30
C THR A 309 -16.81 -7.56 -2.00
N TYR A 310 -16.74 -6.68 -1.00
CA TYR A 310 -16.10 -7.01 0.27
C TYR A 310 -16.94 -7.94 1.13
N ILE A 311 -18.26 -7.95 1.00
CA ILE A 311 -19.11 -8.91 1.72
C ILE A 311 -19.04 -10.26 1.02
N ASN A 312 -19.24 -10.27 -0.30
CA ASN A 312 -19.21 -11.49 -1.11
C ASN A 312 -17.83 -12.15 -1.07
N GLY A 313 -16.77 -11.35 -1.15
CA GLY A 313 -15.38 -11.81 -1.10
C GLY A 313 -14.92 -12.31 0.28
N MET A 314 -15.75 -12.19 1.34
CA MET A 314 -15.49 -12.95 2.56
C MET A 314 -15.79 -14.43 2.33
N VAL A 315 -16.82 -14.79 1.58
CA VAL A 315 -17.14 -16.21 1.36
C VAL A 315 -16.18 -16.80 0.33
N PRO A 316 -15.38 -17.83 0.67
CA PRO A 316 -14.49 -18.46 -0.29
C PRO A 316 -15.27 -18.99 -1.50
N LEU A 317 -14.68 -18.87 -2.70
CA LEU A 317 -15.22 -19.37 -3.98
C LEU A 317 -16.48 -18.64 -4.49
N VAL A 318 -16.98 -17.62 -3.79
CA VAL A 318 -18.07 -16.77 -4.31
C VAL A 318 -17.49 -15.73 -5.26
N ASP A 319 -18.11 -15.60 -6.43
CA ASP A 319 -17.69 -14.60 -7.41
C ASP A 319 -17.99 -13.17 -6.93
N THR A 320 -17.16 -12.24 -7.39
CA THR A 320 -17.21 -10.83 -7.00
C THR A 320 -17.32 -9.96 -8.25
N PRO A 321 -18.50 -9.96 -8.92
CA PRO A 321 -18.67 -9.32 -10.22
C PRO A 321 -18.58 -7.79 -10.13
N TYR A 322 -18.87 -7.20 -8.97
CA TYR A 322 -18.89 -5.75 -8.75
C TYR A 322 -17.52 -5.15 -8.34
N ARG A 323 -16.40 -5.80 -8.68
CA ARG A 323 -15.07 -5.21 -8.45
C ARG A 323 -14.91 -3.94 -9.28
N ALA A 324 -14.54 -2.84 -8.63
CA ALA A 324 -14.39 -1.55 -9.30
C ALA A 324 -13.38 -1.60 -10.46
N GLY A 325 -12.23 -2.26 -10.27
CA GLY A 325 -11.26 -2.47 -11.35
C GLY A 325 -11.80 -3.31 -12.51
N GLY A 326 -12.70 -4.27 -12.24
CA GLY A 326 -13.37 -5.08 -13.26
C GLY A 326 -14.33 -4.27 -14.12
N ILE A 327 -15.17 -3.45 -13.48
CA ILE A 327 -16.14 -2.56 -14.16
C ILE A 327 -15.41 -1.58 -15.08
N ILE A 328 -14.35 -0.94 -14.58
CA ILE A 328 -13.55 0.00 -15.39
C ILE A 328 -12.82 -0.71 -16.53
N ARG A 329 -12.31 -1.93 -16.29
CA ARG A 329 -11.68 -2.73 -17.35
C ARG A 329 -12.66 -3.10 -18.46
N GLU A 330 -13.88 -3.49 -18.13
CA GLU A 330 -14.89 -3.89 -19.11
C GLU A 330 -15.27 -2.73 -20.03
N LYS A 331 -15.42 -1.52 -19.49
CA LYS A 331 -15.80 -0.33 -20.26
C LYS A 331 -14.65 0.31 -21.04
N TYR A 332 -13.46 0.33 -20.46
CA TYR A 332 -12.33 1.15 -20.96
C TYR A 332 -11.09 0.33 -21.33
N ASN A 333 -11.19 -1.01 -21.35
CA ASN A 333 -10.12 -1.93 -21.70
C ASN A 333 -8.79 -1.67 -20.96
N THR A 334 -8.89 -1.39 -19.66
CA THR A 334 -7.71 -1.09 -18.84
C THR A 334 -6.84 -2.35 -18.62
N PRO A 335 -5.54 -2.20 -18.37
CA PRO A 335 -4.61 -3.33 -18.15
C PRO A 335 -4.83 -4.08 -16.82
N GLY A 336 -5.93 -3.78 -16.11
CA GLY A 336 -6.23 -4.29 -14.77
C GLY A 336 -5.62 -3.45 -13.66
N GLY A 337 -5.87 -3.86 -12.42
CA GLY A 337 -5.58 -3.06 -11.23
C GLY A 337 -6.75 -2.15 -10.84
N GLU A 338 -6.59 -1.51 -9.69
CA GLU A 338 -7.63 -0.69 -9.08
C GLU A 338 -6.92 0.30 -8.18
N PHE A 339 -6.69 1.51 -8.70
CA PHE A 339 -6.08 2.55 -7.90
C PHE A 339 -6.94 2.80 -6.65
N ILE A 340 -6.32 3.04 -5.50
CA ILE A 340 -7.05 3.13 -4.22
C ILE A 340 -8.19 4.17 -4.21
N LEU A 341 -8.13 5.17 -5.08
CA LEU A 341 -9.16 6.19 -5.23
C LEU A 341 -10.19 5.88 -6.34
N THR A 342 -10.01 4.84 -7.15
CA THR A 342 -10.95 4.43 -8.20
C THR A 342 -12.30 4.07 -7.61
N GLU A 343 -12.35 3.10 -6.68
CA GLU A 343 -13.60 2.65 -6.08
C GLU A 343 -14.40 3.78 -5.40
N PRO A 344 -13.82 4.60 -4.50
CA PRO A 344 -14.59 5.69 -3.90
C PRO A 344 -15.05 6.73 -4.92
N LEU A 345 -14.26 6.99 -5.98
CA LEU A 345 -14.59 7.96 -7.01
C LEU A 345 -15.81 7.51 -7.84
N ILE A 346 -15.83 6.28 -8.34
CA ILE A 346 -16.92 5.82 -9.23
C ILE A 346 -18.24 5.58 -8.49
N ASN A 347 -18.21 5.43 -7.16
CA ASN A 347 -19.41 5.25 -6.36
C ASN A 347 -20.05 6.57 -5.93
N PHE A 348 -19.26 7.58 -5.58
CA PHE A 348 -19.77 8.81 -4.95
C PHE A 348 -19.09 10.09 -5.46
N GLY A 349 -18.39 10.02 -6.58
CA GLY A 349 -17.60 11.11 -7.13
C GLY A 349 -16.53 11.59 -6.13
N LEU A 350 -16.27 12.90 -6.16
CA LEU A 350 -15.29 13.55 -5.28
C LEU A 350 -15.61 13.42 -3.79
N LEU A 351 -16.90 13.40 -3.44
CA LEU A 351 -17.32 13.20 -2.06
C LEU A 351 -16.87 11.83 -1.55
N GLY A 352 -16.91 10.82 -2.41
CA GLY A 352 -16.39 9.48 -2.13
C GLY A 352 -14.92 9.49 -1.72
N VAL A 353 -14.07 10.23 -2.42
CA VAL A 353 -12.64 10.36 -2.09
C VAL A 353 -12.45 10.92 -0.68
N VAL A 354 -13.19 11.97 -0.32
CA VAL A 354 -13.12 12.60 1.01
C VAL A 354 -13.63 11.63 2.10
N ILE A 355 -14.77 10.97 1.87
CA ILE A 355 -15.36 10.01 2.82
C ILE A 355 -14.39 8.84 3.04
N PHE A 356 -13.92 8.23 1.95
CA PHE A 356 -13.00 7.09 1.99
C PHE A 356 -11.72 7.43 2.75
N THR A 357 -11.10 8.58 2.46
CA THR A 357 -9.83 8.96 3.11
C THR A 357 -10.01 9.14 4.62
N ASN A 358 -11.14 9.70 5.05
CA ASN A 358 -11.47 9.82 6.47
C ASN A 358 -11.68 8.45 7.11
N LEU A 359 -12.46 7.56 6.49
CA LEU A 359 -12.69 6.21 6.98
C LEU A 359 -11.38 5.42 7.10
N PHE A 360 -10.53 5.52 6.07
CA PHE A 360 -9.22 4.89 6.06
C PHE A 360 -8.35 5.35 7.25
N CYS A 361 -8.28 6.67 7.50
CA CYS A 361 -7.56 7.22 8.63
C CYS A 361 -8.17 6.85 10.00
N ILE A 362 -9.51 6.78 10.11
CA ILE A 362 -10.20 6.29 11.31
C ILE A 362 -9.78 4.85 11.61
N ILE A 363 -9.81 3.97 10.60
CA ILE A 363 -9.44 2.56 10.74
C ILE A 363 -7.98 2.43 11.17
N LEU A 364 -7.05 3.13 10.51
CA LEU A 364 -5.63 3.12 10.90
C LEU A 364 -5.44 3.61 12.35
N ASN A 365 -6.17 4.65 12.76
CA ASN A 365 -6.10 5.15 14.13
C ASN A 365 -6.65 4.13 15.14
N ILE A 366 -7.74 3.42 14.82
CA ILE A 366 -8.31 2.36 15.66
C ILE A 366 -7.31 1.21 15.85
N ILE A 367 -6.67 0.76 14.75
CA ILE A 367 -5.67 -0.31 14.76
C ILE A 367 -4.49 0.10 15.67
N THR A 368 -3.95 1.30 15.46
CA THR A 368 -2.75 1.77 16.16
C THR A 368 -2.99 2.22 17.62
N LYS A 369 -4.23 2.55 18.00
CA LYS A 369 -4.56 3.11 19.33
C LYS A 369 -4.17 2.22 20.52
N LYS A 370 -4.24 0.90 20.38
CA LYS A 370 -3.83 -0.06 21.42
C LYS A 370 -2.74 -0.97 20.91
N VAL A 371 -1.85 -1.34 21.81
CA VAL A 371 -0.78 -2.31 21.52
C VAL A 371 -1.31 -3.70 21.87
N GLY A 372 -1.24 -4.61 20.91
CA GLY A 372 -1.68 -5.98 21.06
C GLY A 372 -1.11 -6.82 19.93
N PHE A 373 -0.98 -8.13 20.14
CA PHE A 373 -0.31 -9.02 19.18
C PHE A 373 -0.99 -8.97 17.81
N TYR A 374 -2.30 -9.23 17.75
CA TYR A 374 -3.07 -9.14 16.49
C TYR A 374 -2.93 -7.77 15.80
N ARG A 375 -3.07 -6.67 16.57
CA ARG A 375 -2.98 -5.30 16.03
C ARG A 375 -1.61 -4.99 15.46
N TYR A 376 -0.55 -5.48 16.10
CA TYR A 376 0.80 -5.34 15.59
C TYR A 376 0.96 -6.09 14.27
N ILE A 377 0.54 -7.36 14.21
CA ILE A 377 0.63 -8.17 13.00
C ILE A 377 -0.18 -7.55 11.85
N LEU A 378 -1.43 -7.17 12.11
CA LEU A 378 -2.28 -6.49 11.14
C LEU A 378 -1.64 -5.19 10.64
N PHE A 379 -1.07 -4.38 11.54
CA PHE A 379 -0.45 -3.12 11.15
C PHE A 379 0.81 -3.31 10.30
N ILE A 380 1.69 -4.25 10.65
CA ILE A 380 2.87 -4.54 9.81
C ILE A 380 2.43 -5.13 8.47
N PHE A 381 1.40 -5.98 8.43
CA PHE A 381 0.83 -6.50 7.19
C PHE A 381 0.33 -5.37 6.27
N LEU A 382 -0.32 -4.33 6.81
CA LEU A 382 -0.73 -3.15 6.05
C LEU A 382 0.47 -2.32 5.54
N ILE A 383 1.63 -2.36 6.23
CA ILE A 383 2.85 -1.74 5.69
C ILE A 383 3.39 -2.56 4.53
N ILE A 384 3.47 -3.89 4.67
CA ILE A 384 3.95 -4.78 3.62
C ILE A 384 3.10 -4.64 2.36
N THR A 385 1.78 -4.66 2.53
CA THR A 385 0.87 -4.72 1.39
C THR A 385 0.51 -3.35 0.83
N SER A 386 1.17 -2.27 1.26
CA SER A 386 0.90 -0.90 0.77
C SER A 386 0.96 -0.80 -0.74
N PHE A 387 1.94 -1.44 -1.39
CA PHE A 387 2.05 -1.47 -2.85
C PHE A 387 0.88 -2.21 -3.50
N ARG A 388 0.33 -3.25 -2.83
CA ARG A 388 -0.83 -4.00 -3.34
C ARG A 388 -2.10 -3.16 -3.23
N TYR A 389 -2.50 -2.72 -2.03
CA TYR A 389 -3.79 -2.04 -1.91
C TYR A 389 -3.80 -0.60 -2.43
N CYS A 390 -2.66 0.09 -2.51
CA CYS A 390 -2.62 1.42 -3.09
C CYS A 390 -2.84 1.39 -4.62
N TRP A 391 -2.41 0.32 -5.29
CA TRP A 391 -2.38 0.21 -6.75
C TRP A 391 -3.40 -0.80 -7.31
N TYR A 392 -3.78 -1.79 -6.52
CA TYR A 392 -4.68 -2.88 -6.94
C TYR A 392 -5.95 -2.95 -6.10
N GLY A 393 -6.13 -2.09 -5.09
CA GLY A 393 -7.34 -2.00 -4.28
C GLY A 393 -7.34 -2.93 -3.05
N PHE A 394 -8.28 -2.71 -2.12
CA PHE A 394 -8.35 -3.46 -0.86
C PHE A 394 -8.79 -4.91 -1.05
N SER A 395 -9.50 -5.22 -2.14
CA SER A 395 -9.95 -6.56 -2.48
C SER A 395 -8.79 -7.56 -2.54
N TYR A 396 -7.59 -7.12 -2.94
CA TYR A 396 -6.40 -7.97 -2.99
C TYR A 396 -5.89 -8.42 -1.62
N ILE A 397 -6.12 -7.64 -0.57
CA ILE A 397 -5.59 -7.92 0.78
C ILE A 397 -6.67 -8.43 1.75
N GLN A 398 -7.93 -8.41 1.32
CA GLN A 398 -9.08 -8.77 2.13
C GLN A 398 -8.98 -10.19 2.71
N THR A 399 -8.74 -11.20 1.87
CA THR A 399 -8.65 -12.60 2.29
C THR A 399 -7.60 -12.78 3.40
N ALA A 400 -6.48 -12.07 3.31
CA ALA A 400 -5.44 -12.13 4.32
C ALA A 400 -5.87 -11.50 5.65
N ILE A 401 -6.58 -10.38 5.62
CA ILE A 401 -7.09 -9.72 6.82
C ILE A 401 -8.16 -10.57 7.52
N VAL A 402 -9.07 -11.17 6.74
CA VAL A 402 -10.22 -11.93 7.26
C VAL A 402 -9.84 -13.34 7.70
N TYR A 403 -8.96 -14.03 6.97
CA TYR A 403 -8.65 -15.44 7.21
C TYR A 403 -7.22 -15.68 7.66
N PHE A 404 -6.22 -15.25 6.88
CA PHE A 404 -4.83 -15.67 7.12
C PHE A 404 -4.24 -15.06 8.40
N ILE A 405 -4.43 -13.77 8.65
CA ILE A 405 -3.92 -13.13 9.87
C ILE A 405 -4.57 -13.75 11.12
N PRO A 406 -5.91 -13.89 11.23
CA PRO A 406 -6.54 -14.60 12.34
C PRO A 406 -6.01 -16.03 12.51
N PHE A 407 -5.92 -16.79 11.42
CA PHE A 407 -5.43 -18.18 11.46
C PHE A 407 -4.03 -18.28 12.08
N VAL A 408 -3.06 -17.52 11.57
CA VAL A 408 -1.68 -17.61 12.05
C VAL A 408 -1.53 -17.00 13.45
N VAL A 409 -2.25 -15.93 13.77
CA VAL A 409 -2.23 -15.30 15.10
C VAL A 409 -2.82 -16.24 16.16
N ILE A 410 -3.98 -16.83 15.91
CA ILE A 410 -4.63 -17.78 16.83
C ILE A 410 -3.75 -19.01 17.01
N GLY A 411 -3.25 -19.60 15.92
CA GLY A 411 -2.32 -20.73 15.98
C GLY A 411 -1.07 -20.43 16.81
N SER A 412 -0.50 -19.23 16.64
CA SER A 412 0.65 -18.78 17.43
C SER A 412 0.34 -18.61 18.92
N ILE A 413 -0.86 -18.11 19.26
CA ILE A 413 -1.33 -17.94 20.65
C ILE A 413 -1.51 -19.31 21.33
N VAL A 414 -2.21 -20.23 20.66
CA VAL A 414 -2.48 -21.59 21.14
C VAL A 414 -1.16 -22.34 21.38
N LEU A 415 -0.25 -22.32 20.41
CA LEU A 415 1.07 -22.95 20.53
C LEU A 415 1.99 -22.24 21.53
N SER A 416 1.69 -20.99 21.88
CA SER A 416 2.35 -20.28 22.97
C SER A 416 1.70 -20.53 24.33
N ARG A 417 0.69 -21.40 24.43
CA ARG A 417 -0.09 -21.66 25.64
C ARG A 417 -0.59 -20.35 26.27
N ASN A 418 -1.07 -19.42 25.44
CA ASN A 418 -1.51 -18.08 25.82
C ASN A 418 -0.43 -17.17 26.45
N LYS A 419 0.85 -17.51 26.34
CA LYS A 419 1.99 -16.72 26.88
C LYS A 419 2.70 -15.92 25.78
N VAL A 420 1.99 -15.03 25.09
CA VAL A 420 2.61 -14.06 24.17
C VAL A 420 3.01 -12.82 24.97
N ILE A 421 4.31 -12.50 24.98
CA ILE A 421 4.83 -11.37 25.76
C ILE A 421 5.10 -10.20 24.81
N ILE A 422 4.51 -9.06 25.12
CA ILE A 422 4.78 -7.79 24.42
C ILE A 422 5.59 -6.91 25.35
N TYR A 423 6.74 -6.42 24.89
CA TYR A 423 7.66 -5.61 25.68
C TYR A 423 8.30 -4.52 24.83
N TYR A 424 8.92 -3.54 25.50
CA TYR A 424 9.75 -2.52 24.87
C TYR A 424 11.21 -2.80 25.23
N GLU A 425 12.13 -2.66 24.28
CA GLU A 425 13.56 -2.68 24.61
C GLU A 425 13.85 -1.52 25.59
N LYS A 426 14.41 -1.83 26.76
CA LYS A 426 14.97 -0.82 27.65
C LYS A 426 16.19 -0.21 26.92
N LYS A 427 16.23 1.12 26.86
CA LYS A 427 17.39 1.85 26.33
C LYS A 427 18.57 1.73 27.26
#